data_AF-A0A034VDE4-F1
#
_entry.id   AF-A0A034VDE4-F1
#
_cell.length_a   1.000
_cell.length_b   1.000
_cell.length_c   1.000
_cell.angle_alpha   90.00
_cell.angle_beta   90.00
_cell.angle_gamma   90.00
#
_symmetry.space_group_name_H-M   'P 1'
#
loop_
_entity.id
_entity.type
_entity.pdbx_description
1 polymer ?
#
loop_
_entity_poly.entity_id
_entity_poly.type
_entity_poly.pdbx_seq_one_letter_code
_entity_poly.pdbx_strand_id
1 'polypeptide(L)'
;MIITTKLVAICLGLALVAFTTSTIVLAVQKANLQDELDALKDSLTTTTTTTTTAVTPTTASTSSQPATTPTTTTPTVTTTTALPDTTTTAPEIIDYRLPDSVFPINYNLYLHPDIETGNFTGQMLIRVNTTRSIDKIVLHSSKLVINNVYLSSTNNPTVYVKNYYLDLVREFLVIELSEELPAERAFYVGILFEGTMAGKIVGLYSSSYLKADNTRKYIATSKFEPTYARLAFPCFDEPAMKATFDVTLVYPSEGDYHALSNMDIAGESYQGKYTEVYFNKSVP
;
A
#
# COMPACT_ATOMS: atom_id res chain seq x y z
N MET A 1 19.68 31.76 32.96
CA MET A 1 20.37 31.93 31.66
C MET A 1 21.21 30.72 31.22
N ILE A 2 21.76 29.88 32.10
CA ILE A 2 22.65 28.76 31.70
C ILE A 2 21.90 27.55 31.08
N ILE A 3 20.63 27.34 31.43
CA ILE A 3 19.81 26.21 30.94
C ILE A 3 19.45 26.38 29.45
N THR A 4 19.23 27.62 29.00
CA THR A 4 18.81 27.92 27.61
C THR A 4 19.94 27.64 26.62
N THR A 5 21.20 27.88 26.98
CA THR A 5 22.36 27.64 26.11
C THR A 5 22.64 26.15 25.90
N LYS A 6 22.43 25.30 26.93
CA LYS A 6 22.60 23.85 26.81
C LYS A 6 21.54 23.20 25.92
N LEU A 7 20.29 23.68 25.99
CA LEU A 7 19.20 23.16 25.16
C LEU A 7 19.41 23.51 23.67
N VAL A 8 19.85 24.74 23.37
CA VAL A 8 20.17 25.18 22.00
C VAL A 8 21.33 24.38 21.39
N ALA A 9 22.36 24.06 22.18
CA ALA A 9 23.50 23.26 21.71
C ALA A 9 23.10 21.81 21.38
N ILE A 10 22.20 21.21 22.17
CA ILE A 10 21.67 19.84 21.92
C ILE A 10 20.79 19.82 20.67
N CYS A 11 19.90 20.80 20.50
CA CYS A 11 19.07 20.91 19.30
C CYS A 11 19.90 21.14 18.03
N LEU A 12 20.95 21.96 18.10
CA LEU A 12 21.84 22.19 16.97
C LEU A 12 22.66 20.95 16.61
N GLY A 13 23.09 20.17 17.61
CA GLY A 13 23.78 18.90 17.41
C GLY A 13 22.90 17.83 16.75
N LEU A 14 21.63 17.69 17.20
CA LEU A 14 20.68 16.74 16.60
C LEU A 14 20.33 17.11 15.15
N ALA A 15 20.18 18.40 14.85
CA ALA A 15 19.93 18.86 13.48
C ALA A 15 21.11 18.56 12.53
N LEU A 16 22.34 18.70 13.02
CA LEU A 16 23.55 18.43 12.23
C LEU A 16 23.72 16.94 11.92
N VAL A 17 23.45 16.07 12.92
CA VAL A 17 23.47 14.62 12.71
C VAL A 17 22.39 14.20 11.71
N ALA A 18 21.15 14.67 11.85
CA ALA A 18 20.06 14.38 10.93
C ALA A 18 20.37 14.83 9.48
N PHE A 19 20.98 16.02 9.34
CA PHE A 19 21.40 16.52 8.03
C PHE A 19 22.50 15.64 7.41
N THR A 20 23.50 15.23 8.20
CA THR A 20 24.59 14.37 7.71
C THR A 20 24.13 12.96 7.36
N THR A 21 23.20 12.37 8.12
CA THR A 21 22.63 11.06 7.77
C THR A 21 21.79 11.14 6.50
N SER A 22 21.03 12.23 6.32
CA SER A 22 20.23 12.43 5.11
C SER A 22 21.10 12.59 3.86
N THR A 23 22.20 13.34 3.94
CA THR A 23 23.10 13.54 2.80
C THR A 23 23.84 12.26 2.42
N ILE A 24 24.23 11.44 3.39
CA ILE A 24 24.85 10.14 3.15
C ILE A 24 23.85 9.18 2.46
N VAL A 25 22.61 9.10 2.93
CA VAL A 25 21.58 8.25 2.31
C VAL A 25 21.30 8.66 0.87
N LEU A 26 21.18 9.97 0.60
CA LEU A 26 21.00 10.50 -0.75
C LEU A 26 22.21 10.18 -1.67
N ALA A 27 23.43 10.28 -1.15
CA ALA A 27 24.63 9.95 -1.91
C ALA A 27 24.71 8.45 -2.27
N VAL A 28 24.35 7.57 -1.34
CA VAL A 28 24.30 6.12 -1.58
C VAL A 28 23.22 5.74 -2.59
N GLN A 29 22.02 6.33 -2.48
CA GLN A 29 20.94 6.11 -3.45
C GLN A 29 21.35 6.56 -4.86
N LYS A 30 22.03 7.72 -4.96
CA LYS A 30 22.52 8.23 -6.24
C LYS A 30 23.58 7.33 -6.86
N ALA A 31 24.49 6.76 -6.06
CA ALA A 31 25.50 5.83 -6.56
C ALA A 31 24.86 4.54 -7.11
N ASN A 32 23.89 3.97 -6.38
CA ASN A 32 23.18 2.75 -6.82
C ASN A 32 22.39 2.99 -8.13
N LEU A 33 21.77 4.16 -8.28
CA LEU A 33 21.09 4.57 -9.53
C LEU A 33 22.07 4.71 -10.71
N GLN A 34 23.29 5.16 -10.46
CA GLN A 34 24.31 5.30 -11.49
C GLN A 34 24.81 3.92 -11.96
N ASP A 35 25.01 2.99 -11.02
CA ASP A 35 25.40 1.61 -11.31
C ASP A 35 24.32 0.88 -12.14
N GLU A 36 23.04 1.07 -11.81
CA GLU A 36 21.91 0.54 -12.59
C GLU A 36 21.86 1.15 -14.02
N LEU A 37 22.13 2.45 -14.14
CA LEU A 37 22.15 3.12 -15.45
C LEU A 37 23.30 2.62 -16.33
N ASP A 38 24.47 2.38 -15.75
CA ASP A 38 25.63 1.90 -16.50
C ASP A 38 25.47 0.42 -16.89
N ALA A 39 24.89 -0.41 -16.03
CA ALA A 39 24.50 -1.78 -16.37
C ALA A 39 23.47 -1.83 -17.53
N LEU A 40 22.51 -0.90 -17.57
CA LEU A 40 21.54 -0.79 -18.66
C LEU A 40 22.18 -0.32 -19.97
N LYS A 41 23.17 0.58 -19.93
CA LYS A 41 23.92 1.00 -21.13
C LYS A 41 24.73 -0.16 -21.72
N ASP A 42 25.41 -0.93 -20.88
CA ASP A 42 26.20 -2.09 -21.30
C ASP A 42 25.32 -3.17 -21.97
N SER A 43 24.10 -3.37 -21.44
CA SER A 43 23.12 -4.26 -22.05
C SER A 43 22.65 -3.76 -23.43
N LEU A 44 22.48 -2.44 -23.60
CA LEU A 44 22.03 -1.84 -24.87
C LEU A 44 23.11 -1.88 -25.96
N THR A 45 24.39 -1.72 -25.58
CA THR A 45 25.53 -1.90 -26.51
C THR A 45 25.70 -3.33 -26.96
N THR A 46 25.36 -4.31 -26.12
CA THR A 46 25.46 -5.74 -26.46
C THR A 46 24.40 -6.17 -27.48
N THR A 47 23.21 -5.55 -27.48
CA THR A 47 22.13 -5.86 -28.44
C THR A 47 22.37 -5.29 -29.86
N THR A 48 23.24 -4.28 -30.01
CA THR A 48 23.44 -3.61 -31.32
C THR A 48 24.50 -4.32 -32.21
N THR A 49 25.28 -5.26 -31.68
CA THR A 49 26.38 -5.92 -32.43
C THR A 49 25.97 -7.24 -33.13
N THR A 50 24.72 -7.72 -32.97
CA THR A 50 24.28 -9.00 -33.56
C THR A 50 23.32 -8.83 -34.74
N THR A 51 23.67 -8.00 -35.74
CA THR A 51 23.02 -8.07 -37.06
C THR A 51 23.95 -7.56 -38.17
N THR A 52 25.01 -8.30 -38.50
CA THR A 52 25.70 -8.13 -39.79
C THR A 52 26.44 -9.41 -40.19
N THR A 53 25.78 -10.33 -40.92
CA THR A 53 26.43 -11.12 -41.99
C THR A 53 25.40 -11.64 -43.02
N ALA A 54 25.46 -11.04 -44.22
CA ALA A 54 25.25 -11.53 -45.59
C ALA A 54 24.20 -12.61 -45.96
N VAL A 55 23.37 -12.33 -46.99
CA VAL A 55 23.32 -13.00 -48.32
C VAL A 55 22.66 -12.05 -49.38
N THR A 56 23.26 -11.99 -50.58
CA THR A 56 22.79 -11.38 -51.86
C THR A 56 23.17 -12.40 -52.99
N PRO A 57 22.67 -12.40 -54.27
CA PRO A 57 21.70 -11.55 -55.01
C PRO A 57 20.55 -12.30 -55.73
N THR A 58 19.58 -11.58 -56.32
CA THR A 58 19.28 -11.55 -57.78
C THR A 58 18.12 -10.57 -58.12
N THR A 59 18.37 -9.70 -59.10
CA THR A 59 17.56 -8.64 -59.78
C THR A 59 16.58 -9.29 -60.81
N ALA A 60 15.45 -8.74 -61.30
CA ALA A 60 15.15 -7.40 -61.80
C ALA A 60 13.65 -7.13 -62.14
N SER A 61 13.33 -5.83 -62.24
CA SER A 61 12.33 -5.10 -63.09
C SER A 61 10.81 -5.33 -62.86
N THR A 62 9.92 -4.33 -62.90
CA THR A 62 9.84 -3.15 -63.80
C THR A 62 8.95 -2.01 -63.23
N SER A 63 9.22 -0.80 -63.71
CA SER A 63 8.68 0.52 -63.39
C SER A 63 7.32 0.89 -64.02
N SER A 64 6.61 1.91 -63.48
CA SER A 64 6.32 3.17 -64.21
C SER A 64 5.66 4.26 -63.34
N GLN A 65 6.24 5.45 -63.45
CA GLN A 65 5.83 6.82 -63.04
C GLN A 65 4.85 7.40 -64.11
N PRO A 66 4.44 8.71 -64.17
CA PRO A 66 4.70 9.87 -63.28
C PRO A 66 3.52 10.87 -63.02
N ALA A 67 3.88 11.91 -62.25
CA ALA A 67 3.27 13.20 -61.86
C ALA A 67 2.58 14.01 -63.00
N THR A 68 1.76 15.07 -62.79
CA THR A 68 2.01 16.39 -62.13
C THR A 68 0.72 17.25 -61.96
N THR A 69 0.81 18.26 -61.08
CA THR A 69 -0.07 19.41 -60.71
C THR A 69 -0.72 20.20 -61.88
N PRO A 70 -1.82 20.97 -61.70
CA PRO A 70 -1.71 22.42 -61.35
C PRO A 70 -2.89 23.04 -60.53
N THR A 71 -2.69 24.31 -60.15
CA THR A 71 -3.46 25.25 -59.30
C THR A 71 -4.72 25.86 -59.96
N THR A 72 -5.68 26.36 -59.14
CA THR A 72 -6.30 27.74 -59.13
C THR A 72 -7.84 27.80 -58.92
N THR A 73 -8.26 28.76 -58.07
CA THR A 73 -9.55 29.52 -57.97
C THR A 73 -10.80 28.93 -57.30
N THR A 74 -11.29 29.71 -56.31
CA THR A 74 -12.52 29.63 -55.50
C THR A 74 -13.80 29.93 -56.31
N PRO A 75 -14.97 29.38 -55.92
CA PRO A 75 -15.99 30.26 -55.31
C PRO A 75 -16.73 29.65 -54.10
N THR A 76 -17.26 30.57 -53.29
CA THR A 76 -18.06 30.45 -52.07
C THR A 76 -19.29 29.54 -52.16
N VAL A 77 -19.49 28.67 -51.17
CA VAL A 77 -20.84 28.24 -50.71
C VAL A 77 -20.84 28.17 -49.19
N THR A 78 -21.74 28.95 -48.59
CA THR A 78 -22.07 28.97 -47.17
C THR A 78 -22.82 27.68 -46.80
N THR A 79 -22.32 26.92 -45.82
CA THR A 79 -23.14 25.91 -45.14
C THR A 79 -22.76 25.88 -43.66
N THR A 80 -23.61 26.52 -42.86
CA THR A 80 -23.60 26.45 -41.40
C THR A 80 -23.79 25.01 -40.99
N THR A 81 -22.71 24.32 -40.60
CA THR A 81 -22.78 22.99 -39.98
C THR A 81 -22.59 23.21 -38.49
N ALA A 82 -23.66 23.05 -37.73
CA ALA A 82 -23.62 23.06 -36.27
C ALA A 82 -22.69 21.95 -35.79
N LEU A 83 -21.71 22.33 -34.97
CA LEU A 83 -20.80 21.41 -34.29
C LEU A 83 -21.61 20.58 -33.28
N PRO A 84 -21.42 19.25 -33.18
CA PRO A 84 -22.09 18.45 -32.16
C PRO A 84 -21.63 18.89 -30.77
N ASP A 85 -22.58 19.19 -29.89
CA ASP A 85 -22.36 19.46 -28.47
C ASP A 85 -21.59 18.30 -27.85
N THR A 86 -20.29 18.51 -27.64
CA THR A 86 -19.50 17.69 -26.73
C THR A 86 -19.87 18.15 -25.33
N THR A 87 -20.84 17.46 -24.73
CA THR A 87 -21.08 17.56 -23.29
C THR A 87 -19.82 17.09 -22.59
N THR A 88 -18.93 18.03 -22.31
CA THR A 88 -17.75 17.84 -21.48
C THR A 88 -18.27 17.64 -20.07
N THR A 89 -18.48 16.39 -19.65
CA THR A 89 -18.73 16.06 -18.25
C THR A 89 -17.54 16.59 -17.46
N ALA A 90 -17.81 17.51 -16.53
CA ALA A 90 -16.79 18.05 -15.64
C ALA A 90 -16.03 16.90 -14.95
N PRO A 91 -14.71 17.04 -14.71
CA PRO A 91 -13.95 15.99 -14.03
C PRO A 91 -14.59 15.70 -12.67
N GLU A 92 -14.96 14.44 -12.45
CA GLU A 92 -15.52 13.98 -11.19
C GLU A 92 -14.50 14.23 -10.07
N ILE A 93 -14.92 14.97 -9.03
CA ILE A 93 -14.06 15.21 -7.87
C ILE A 93 -14.01 13.91 -7.07
N ILE A 94 -12.85 13.25 -7.08
CA ILE A 94 -12.61 12.03 -6.31
C ILE A 94 -12.30 12.43 -4.86
N ASP A 95 -13.19 12.06 -3.94
CA ASP A 95 -12.95 12.18 -2.49
C ASP A 95 -12.16 10.97 -1.96
N TYR A 96 -11.11 11.24 -1.19
CA TYR A 96 -10.21 10.25 -0.58
C TYR A 96 -10.40 10.15 0.93
N ARG A 97 -11.29 10.95 1.53
CA ARG A 97 -11.56 10.90 2.97
C ARG A 97 -12.59 9.84 3.29
N LEU A 98 -12.40 9.17 4.42
CA LEU A 98 -13.40 8.25 4.92
C LEU A 98 -14.67 9.00 5.35
N PRO A 99 -15.86 8.40 5.17
CA PRO A 99 -17.09 8.91 5.76
C PRO A 99 -16.98 9.02 7.28
N ASP A 100 -17.63 10.04 7.87
CA ASP A 100 -17.70 10.25 9.32
C ASP A 100 -18.80 9.43 10.01
N SER A 101 -19.37 8.45 9.31
CA SER A 101 -20.53 7.68 9.77
C SER A 101 -20.16 6.49 10.66
N VAL A 102 -18.91 6.04 10.63
CA VAL A 102 -18.40 4.88 11.38
C VAL A 102 -17.05 5.22 11.99
N PHE A 103 -16.91 5.02 13.31
CA PHE A 103 -15.65 5.23 14.02
C PHE A 103 -15.13 3.94 14.67
N PRO A 104 -13.82 3.66 14.59
CA PRO A 104 -13.21 2.56 15.31
C PRO A 104 -13.10 2.86 16.81
N ILE A 105 -13.30 1.84 17.64
CA ILE A 105 -13.10 1.90 19.09
C ILE A 105 -11.89 1.05 19.50
N ASN A 106 -11.80 -0.14 18.91
CA ASN A 106 -10.77 -1.11 19.22
C ASN A 106 -10.51 -2.02 18.02
N TYR A 107 -9.24 -2.36 17.82
CA TYR A 107 -8.79 -3.35 16.86
C TYR A 107 -8.24 -4.56 17.62
N ASN A 108 -8.74 -5.74 17.30
CA ASN A 108 -8.07 -6.99 17.62
C ASN A 108 -7.37 -7.48 16.35
N LEU A 109 -6.05 -7.29 16.31
CA LEU A 109 -5.21 -7.55 15.15
C LEU A 109 -4.37 -8.81 15.39
N TYR A 110 -4.60 -9.82 14.57
CA TYR A 110 -3.73 -10.99 14.46
C TYR A 110 -2.93 -10.92 13.16
N LEU A 111 -1.61 -11.01 13.25
CA LEU A 111 -0.72 -11.09 12.10
C LEU A 111 0.19 -12.31 12.19
N HIS A 112 0.23 -13.07 11.10
CA HIS A 112 1.13 -14.20 10.93
C HIS A 112 1.99 -13.99 9.68
N PRO A 113 3.13 -13.30 9.83
CA PRO A 113 4.14 -13.21 8.79
C PRO A 113 4.87 -14.53 8.61
N ASP A 114 5.01 -14.95 7.36
CA ASP A 114 5.87 -16.05 6.95
C ASP A 114 7.20 -15.48 6.44
N ILE A 115 8.24 -15.64 7.25
CA ILE A 115 9.58 -15.11 6.96
C ILE A 115 10.23 -15.82 5.77
N GLU A 116 9.89 -17.08 5.53
CA GLU A 116 10.48 -17.87 4.44
C GLU A 116 9.92 -17.45 3.09
N THR A 117 8.59 -17.32 2.99
CA THR A 117 7.92 -16.96 1.73
C THR A 117 7.84 -15.45 1.50
N GLY A 118 7.97 -14.65 2.56
CA GLY A 118 7.76 -13.21 2.50
C GLY A 118 6.29 -12.81 2.35
N ASN A 119 5.35 -13.72 2.60
CA ASN A 119 3.92 -13.44 2.64
C ASN A 119 3.42 -13.34 4.09
N PHE A 120 2.20 -12.88 4.28
CA PHE A 120 1.56 -12.89 5.59
C PHE A 120 0.06 -13.13 5.46
N THR A 121 -0.50 -13.75 6.49
CA THR A 121 -1.94 -13.83 6.71
C THR A 121 -2.31 -12.99 7.92
N GLY A 122 -3.53 -12.48 7.94
CA GLY A 122 -4.01 -11.68 9.04
C GLY A 122 -5.50 -11.81 9.26
N GLN A 123 -5.89 -11.54 10.50
CA GLN A 123 -7.28 -11.46 10.91
C GLN A 123 -7.45 -10.17 11.68
N MET A 124 -8.49 -9.42 11.34
CA MET A 124 -8.84 -8.20 12.02
C MET A 124 -10.26 -8.31 12.53
N LEU A 125 -10.48 -7.99 13.80
CA LEU A 125 -11.79 -7.77 14.36
C LEU A 125 -11.86 -6.34 14.91
N ILE A 126 -12.59 -5.47 14.23
CA ILE A 126 -12.71 -4.06 14.57
C ILE A 126 -14.02 -3.84 15.32
N ARG A 127 -13.95 -3.40 16.57
CA ARG A 127 -15.12 -2.84 17.26
C ARG A 127 -15.35 -1.43 16.75
N VAL A 128 -16.52 -1.17 16.18
CA VAL A 128 -16.89 0.13 15.61
C VAL A 128 -18.16 0.67 16.26
N ASN A 129 -18.41 1.98 16.13
CA ASN A 129 -19.69 2.61 16.44
C ASN A 129 -20.17 3.44 15.24
N THR A 130 -21.47 3.40 14.95
CA THR A 130 -22.11 4.28 13.96
C THR A 130 -22.54 5.59 14.60
N THR A 131 -22.39 6.71 13.88
CA THR A 131 -22.89 8.04 14.29
C THR A 131 -24.14 8.45 13.51
N ARG A 132 -24.36 7.81 12.37
CA ARG A 132 -25.52 8.00 11.49
C ARG A 132 -25.99 6.64 11.02
N SER A 133 -27.17 6.62 10.41
CA SER A 133 -27.64 5.42 9.71
C SER A 133 -26.75 5.11 8.52
N ILE A 134 -26.42 3.83 8.30
CA ILE A 134 -25.49 3.40 7.24
C ILE A 134 -26.04 2.20 6.47
N ASP A 135 -25.75 2.14 5.18
CA ASP A 135 -25.96 0.99 4.30
C ASP A 135 -24.62 0.36 3.85
N LYS A 136 -23.49 1.01 4.18
CA LYS A 136 -22.15 0.54 3.88
C LYS A 136 -21.14 1.00 4.93
N ILE A 137 -20.05 0.26 5.03
CA ILE A 137 -18.86 0.59 5.82
C ILE A 137 -17.71 0.79 4.84
N VAL A 138 -16.97 1.89 4.99
CA VAL A 138 -15.81 2.20 4.15
C VAL A 138 -14.61 2.37 5.06
N LEU A 139 -13.52 1.68 4.74
CA LEU A 139 -12.23 1.76 5.44
C LEU A 139 -11.09 1.58 4.44
N HIS A 140 -9.86 1.89 4.84
CA HIS A 140 -8.70 1.79 3.94
C HIS A 140 -8.16 0.37 3.83
N SER A 141 -7.82 -0.05 2.61
CA SER A 141 -7.14 -1.32 2.32
C SER A 141 -6.44 -1.21 0.97
N SER A 142 -5.14 -1.51 0.91
CA SER A 142 -4.35 -1.42 -0.31
C SER A 142 -3.43 -2.62 -0.47
N LYS A 143 -3.40 -3.22 -1.67
CA LYS A 143 -2.54 -4.37 -2.01
C LYS A 143 -2.68 -5.58 -1.06
N LEU A 144 -3.87 -5.77 -0.51
CA LEU A 144 -4.27 -6.93 0.29
C LEU A 144 -5.30 -7.76 -0.47
N VAL A 145 -5.26 -9.07 -0.27
CA VAL A 145 -6.30 -9.99 -0.73
C VAL A 145 -7.30 -10.15 0.42
N ILE A 146 -8.58 -9.87 0.18
CA ILE A 146 -9.64 -9.98 1.19
C ILE A 146 -10.40 -11.28 1.00
N ASN A 147 -10.16 -12.24 1.89
CA ASN A 147 -10.71 -13.59 1.81
C ASN A 147 -12.15 -13.67 2.34
N ASN A 148 -12.44 -12.92 3.41
CA ASN A 148 -13.75 -12.92 4.03
C ASN A 148 -14.00 -11.62 4.79
N VAL A 149 -15.25 -11.17 4.82
CA VAL A 149 -15.73 -10.05 5.63
C VAL A 149 -17.04 -10.47 6.28
N TYR A 150 -17.18 -10.23 7.59
CA TYR A 150 -18.40 -10.53 8.34
C TYR A 150 -18.67 -9.49 9.43
N LEU A 151 -19.93 -9.38 9.84
CA LEU A 151 -20.32 -8.59 11.01
C LEU A 151 -20.68 -9.54 12.17
N SER A 152 -20.40 -9.13 13.40
CA SER A 152 -20.85 -9.87 14.59
C SER A 152 -21.29 -8.94 15.72
N SER A 153 -21.97 -9.52 16.71
CA SER A 153 -22.57 -8.80 17.85
C SER A 153 -23.59 -7.72 17.43
N THR A 154 -24.21 -7.86 16.27
CA THR A 154 -25.38 -7.07 15.92
C THR A 154 -26.58 -7.63 16.71
N ASN A 155 -27.29 -6.81 17.49
CA ASN A 155 -28.58 -7.18 18.11
C ASN A 155 -29.66 -7.66 17.10
N ASN A 156 -29.34 -7.68 15.80
CA ASN A 156 -30.15 -8.17 14.71
C ASN A 156 -29.29 -9.16 13.91
N PRO A 157 -29.52 -10.48 14.02
CA PRO A 157 -28.75 -11.50 13.29
C PRO A 157 -28.99 -11.45 11.77
N THR A 158 -29.96 -10.65 11.31
CA THR A 158 -30.34 -10.49 9.88
C THR A 158 -29.41 -9.54 9.11
N VAL A 159 -28.52 -8.81 9.81
CA VAL A 159 -27.57 -7.90 9.15
C VAL A 159 -26.39 -8.71 8.63
N TYR A 160 -26.38 -8.96 7.33
CA TYR A 160 -25.31 -9.64 6.63
C TYR A 160 -24.50 -8.66 5.77
N VAL A 161 -23.26 -9.06 5.47
CA VAL A 161 -22.49 -8.46 4.38
C VAL A 161 -23.16 -8.90 3.09
N LYS A 162 -23.75 -7.94 2.37
CA LYS A 162 -24.35 -8.18 1.05
C LYS A 162 -23.27 -8.41 0.01
N ASN A 163 -22.24 -7.56 0.04
CA ASN A 163 -21.11 -7.60 -0.87
C ASN A 163 -19.93 -6.83 -0.25
N TYR A 164 -18.72 -7.03 -0.76
CA TYR A 164 -17.60 -6.16 -0.49
C TYR A 164 -16.66 -6.10 -1.70
N TYR A 165 -15.98 -4.97 -1.89
CA TYR A 165 -15.02 -4.80 -2.98
C TYR A 165 -13.93 -3.78 -2.62
N LEU A 166 -12.84 -3.83 -3.38
CA LEU A 166 -11.74 -2.89 -3.26
C LEU A 166 -11.88 -1.78 -4.31
N ASP A 167 -11.90 -0.53 -3.86
CA ASP A 167 -11.66 0.63 -4.70
C ASP A 167 -10.16 0.89 -4.74
N LEU A 168 -9.52 0.48 -5.83
CA LEU A 168 -8.07 0.56 -5.98
C LEU A 168 -7.56 2.00 -6.16
N VAL A 169 -8.41 2.93 -6.60
CA VAL A 169 -8.02 4.33 -6.80
C VAL A 169 -8.00 5.05 -5.46
N ARG A 170 -9.05 4.88 -4.65
CA ARG A 170 -9.17 5.49 -3.32
C ARG A 170 -8.48 4.69 -2.22
N GLU A 171 -8.04 3.46 -2.53
CA GLU A 171 -7.51 2.49 -1.58
C GLU A 171 -8.50 2.14 -0.46
N PHE A 172 -9.76 1.94 -0.84
CA PHE A 172 -10.82 1.57 0.10
C PHE A 172 -11.21 0.12 -0.02
N LEU A 173 -11.57 -0.49 1.12
CA LEU A 173 -12.48 -1.62 1.20
C LEU A 173 -13.88 -1.07 1.48
N VAL A 174 -14.80 -1.30 0.56
CA VAL A 174 -16.22 -0.95 0.69
C VAL A 174 -17.00 -2.22 1.02
N ILE A 175 -17.73 -2.19 2.13
CA ILE A 175 -18.54 -3.31 2.63
C ILE A 175 -20.00 -2.87 2.55
N GLU A 176 -20.78 -3.48 1.67
CA GLU A 176 -22.21 -3.21 1.50
C GLU A 176 -23.02 -4.10 2.45
N LEU A 177 -24.00 -3.50 3.12
CA LEU A 177 -24.86 -4.19 4.08
C LEU A 177 -26.16 -4.64 3.41
N SER A 178 -26.74 -5.75 3.86
CA SER A 178 -28.04 -6.24 3.37
C SER A 178 -29.22 -5.37 3.81
N GLU A 179 -29.05 -4.67 4.93
CA GLU A 179 -30.03 -3.79 5.55
C GLU A 179 -29.32 -2.57 6.14
N GLU A 180 -30.07 -1.48 6.29
CA GLU A 180 -29.57 -0.27 6.92
C GLU A 180 -29.34 -0.49 8.42
N LEU A 181 -28.15 -0.13 8.91
CA LEU A 181 -27.83 -0.12 10.32
C LEU A 181 -28.11 1.27 10.90
N PRO A 182 -28.85 1.36 12.02
CA PRO A 182 -29.14 2.64 12.65
C PRO A 182 -27.89 3.28 13.26
N ALA A 183 -27.99 4.58 13.52
CA ALA A 183 -27.00 5.33 14.29
C ALA A 183 -26.83 4.80 15.72
N GLU A 184 -25.74 5.19 16.37
CA GLU A 184 -25.39 4.88 17.76
C GLU A 184 -25.35 3.38 18.07
N ARG A 185 -24.85 2.60 17.11
CA ARG A 185 -24.78 1.14 17.22
C ARG A 185 -23.34 0.67 17.22
N ALA A 186 -22.96 -0.02 18.30
CA ALA A 186 -21.70 -0.73 18.40
C ALA A 186 -21.81 -2.17 17.89
N PHE A 187 -20.86 -2.59 17.07
CA PHE A 187 -20.76 -3.96 16.55
C PHE A 187 -19.30 -4.25 16.14
N TYR A 188 -19.04 -5.47 15.67
CA TYR A 188 -17.73 -5.85 15.18
C TYR A 188 -17.72 -6.10 13.67
N VAL A 189 -16.66 -5.64 13.01
CA VAL A 189 -16.33 -5.94 11.62
C VAL A 189 -15.14 -6.91 11.62
N GLY A 190 -15.36 -8.14 11.19
CA GLY A 190 -14.35 -9.18 11.05
C GLY A 190 -13.85 -9.25 9.61
N ILE A 191 -12.53 -9.27 9.40
CA ILE A 191 -11.91 -9.31 8.09
C ILE A 191 -10.75 -10.32 8.11
N LEU A 192 -10.76 -11.27 7.17
CA LEU A 192 -9.65 -12.19 6.92
C LEU A 192 -8.92 -11.75 5.65
N PHE A 193 -7.61 -11.58 5.73
CA PHE A 193 -6.83 -11.03 4.64
C PHE A 193 -5.44 -11.64 4.52
N GLU A 194 -4.83 -11.43 3.36
CA GLU A 194 -3.47 -11.83 3.04
C GLU A 194 -2.72 -10.68 2.37
N GLY A 195 -1.40 -10.71 2.48
CA GLY A 195 -0.54 -9.76 1.80
C GLY A 195 0.88 -10.26 1.63
N THR A 196 1.70 -9.43 1.00
CA THR A 196 3.12 -9.72 0.76
C THR A 196 4.00 -8.64 1.40
N MET A 197 5.09 -9.08 2.01
CA MET A 197 6.15 -8.25 2.59
C MET A 197 7.29 -7.98 1.60
N ALA A 198 7.33 -8.70 0.47
CA ALA A 198 8.41 -8.63 -0.51
C ALA A 198 8.38 -7.32 -1.31
N GLY A 199 9.57 -6.79 -1.65
CA GLY A 199 9.72 -5.64 -2.55
C GLY A 199 9.17 -4.31 -1.98
N LYS A 200 9.15 -4.16 -0.65
CA LYS A 200 8.57 -3.00 0.04
C LYS A 200 9.52 -2.47 1.11
N ILE A 201 9.36 -1.18 1.45
CA ILE A 201 10.04 -0.51 2.58
C ILE A 201 9.04 0.18 3.52
N VAL A 202 7.75 -0.03 3.29
CA VAL A 202 6.61 0.57 4.02
C VAL A 202 5.48 -0.46 4.15
N GLY A 203 4.54 -0.21 5.05
CA GLY A 203 3.57 -1.21 5.46
C GLY A 203 4.22 -2.26 6.35
N LEU A 204 3.77 -3.50 6.25
CA LEU A 204 4.49 -4.66 6.78
C LEU A 204 5.41 -5.17 5.66
N TYR A 205 6.72 -5.20 5.92
CA TYR A 205 7.71 -5.50 4.89
C TYR A 205 8.87 -6.35 5.44
N SER A 206 9.56 -7.02 4.51
CA SER A 206 10.69 -7.88 4.81
C SER A 206 11.98 -7.06 4.77
N SER A 207 12.79 -7.17 5.81
CA SER A 207 14.14 -6.61 5.88
C SER A 207 15.15 -7.72 6.19
N SER A 208 16.44 -7.44 6.03
CA SER A 208 17.49 -8.40 6.36
C SER A 208 18.75 -7.74 6.88
N TYR A 209 19.52 -8.49 7.66
CA TYR A 209 20.84 -8.11 8.13
C TYR A 209 21.81 -9.30 8.06
N LEU A 210 23.11 -9.03 8.10
CA LEU A 210 24.14 -10.06 8.18
C LEU A 210 24.45 -10.36 9.65
N LYS A 211 24.44 -11.65 10.00
CA LYS A 211 24.95 -12.13 11.29
C LYS A 211 26.48 -12.12 11.29
N ALA A 212 27.07 -12.33 12.47
CA ALA A 212 28.52 -12.41 12.65
C ALA A 212 29.18 -13.54 11.82
N ASP A 213 28.41 -14.58 11.47
CA ASP A 213 28.82 -15.69 10.60
C ASP A 213 28.69 -15.37 9.09
N ASN A 214 28.41 -14.11 8.71
CA ASN A 214 28.11 -13.65 7.35
C ASN A 214 26.87 -14.26 6.69
N THR A 215 26.05 -15.02 7.43
CA THR A 215 24.76 -15.49 6.91
C THR A 215 23.70 -14.41 7.05
N ARG A 216 22.80 -14.34 6.07
CA ARG A 216 21.71 -13.35 6.03
C ARG A 216 20.54 -13.84 6.87
N LYS A 217 20.07 -13.00 7.80
CA LYS A 217 18.83 -13.22 8.57
C LYS A 217 17.77 -12.23 8.12
N TYR A 218 16.59 -12.74 7.81
CA TYR A 218 15.43 -11.94 7.43
C TYR A 218 14.57 -11.62 8.66
N ILE A 219 13.83 -10.52 8.60
CA ILE A 219 12.88 -10.09 9.62
C ILE A 219 11.63 -9.50 8.95
N ALA A 220 10.49 -9.61 9.62
CA ALA A 220 9.30 -8.82 9.31
C ALA A 220 9.30 -7.56 10.18
N THR A 221 9.06 -6.40 9.59
CA THR A 221 9.02 -5.13 10.30
C THR A 221 7.97 -4.19 9.69
N SER A 222 7.54 -3.19 10.44
CA SER A 222 6.50 -2.25 10.01
C SER A 222 6.99 -0.80 9.91
N LYS A 223 6.46 -0.07 8.91
CA LYS A 223 6.55 1.39 8.81
C LYS A 223 5.24 1.91 8.22
N PHE A 224 4.38 2.46 9.08
CA PHE A 224 3.01 2.81 8.72
C PHE A 224 2.78 4.29 8.39
N GLU A 225 3.60 5.20 8.90
CA GLU A 225 3.43 6.63 8.60
C GLU A 225 3.86 6.94 7.15
N PRO A 226 3.08 7.75 6.40
CA PRO A 226 1.85 8.43 6.83
C PRO A 226 0.56 7.63 6.65
N THR A 227 0.45 6.80 5.61
CA THR A 227 -0.81 6.14 5.19
C THR A 227 -0.57 4.69 4.75
N TYR A 228 0.38 4.02 5.38
CA TYR A 228 0.84 2.68 5.01
C TYR A 228 0.36 1.59 5.96
N ALA A 229 -0.40 1.92 7.02
CA ALA A 229 -1.05 0.90 7.84
C ALA A 229 -2.00 0.04 6.99
N ARG A 230 -2.74 0.68 6.07
CA ARG A 230 -3.64 0.03 5.09
C ARG A 230 -2.98 -1.00 4.16
N LEU A 231 -1.64 -1.02 4.07
CA LEU A 231 -0.87 -2.02 3.31
C LEU A 231 -0.58 -3.29 4.12
N ALA A 232 -0.79 -3.25 5.43
CA ALA A 232 -0.54 -4.37 6.35
C ALA A 232 -1.84 -4.99 6.84
N PHE A 233 -2.87 -4.18 7.07
CA PHE A 233 -4.20 -4.66 7.45
C PHE A 233 -5.27 -3.62 7.08
N PRO A 234 -6.51 -4.05 6.80
CA PRO A 234 -7.60 -3.11 6.54
C PRO A 234 -7.97 -2.31 7.79
N CYS A 235 -7.97 -0.97 7.72
CA CYS A 235 -8.23 -0.11 8.88
C CYS A 235 -8.74 1.29 8.52
N PHE A 236 -9.19 2.04 9.52
CA PHE A 236 -9.54 3.45 9.40
C PHE A 236 -8.26 4.29 9.44
N ASP A 237 -7.45 4.22 8.38
CA ASP A 237 -6.10 4.81 8.29
C ASP A 237 -6.11 6.35 8.10
N GLU A 238 -6.73 7.05 9.05
CA GLU A 238 -6.68 8.50 9.22
C GLU A 238 -6.31 8.85 10.67
N PRO A 239 -5.38 9.80 10.91
CA PRO A 239 -4.84 10.06 12.25
C PRO A 239 -5.88 10.57 13.27
N ALA A 240 -7.01 11.10 12.81
CA ALA A 240 -8.11 11.54 13.67
C ALA A 240 -8.95 10.37 14.21
N MET A 241 -8.90 9.20 13.57
CA MET A 241 -9.72 8.02 13.92
C MET A 241 -8.97 7.10 14.90
N LYS A 242 -8.64 7.64 16.07
CA LYS A 242 -7.93 6.94 17.14
C LYS A 242 -8.72 5.76 17.70
N ALA A 243 -8.01 4.69 18.05
CA ALA A 243 -8.57 3.50 18.66
C ALA A 243 -7.50 2.74 19.44
N THR A 244 -7.93 1.84 20.32
CA THR A 244 -7.03 0.91 21.01
C THR A 244 -6.70 -0.31 20.15
N PHE A 245 -5.56 -0.95 20.38
CA PHE A 245 -5.13 -2.15 19.68
C PHE A 245 -4.81 -3.27 20.67
N ASP A 246 -5.42 -4.44 20.47
CA ASP A 246 -5.01 -5.73 21.02
C ASP A 246 -4.26 -6.46 19.90
N VAL A 247 -2.95 -6.61 20.01
CA VAL A 247 -2.09 -7.17 18.95
C VAL A 247 -1.67 -8.59 19.32
N THR A 248 -1.82 -9.50 18.36
CA THR A 248 -1.24 -10.84 18.38
C THR A 248 -0.29 -10.99 17.20
N LEU A 249 0.96 -11.37 17.46
CA LEU A 249 1.96 -11.63 16.43
C LEU A 249 2.40 -13.09 16.49
N VAL A 250 2.57 -13.70 15.33
CA VAL A 250 3.07 -15.06 15.20
C VAL A 250 4.46 -15.05 14.60
N TYR A 251 5.37 -15.83 15.17
CA TYR A 251 6.73 -15.97 14.65
C TYR A 251 7.17 -17.44 14.66
N PRO A 252 8.16 -17.84 13.83
CA PRO A 252 8.71 -19.20 13.85
C PRO A 252 9.37 -19.53 15.20
N SER A 253 8.99 -20.64 15.83
CA SER A 253 9.55 -21.03 17.13
C SER A 253 11.04 -21.36 17.08
N GLU A 254 11.55 -21.70 15.90
CA GLU A 254 12.97 -21.97 15.65
C GLU A 254 13.65 -20.76 15.00
N GLY A 255 14.98 -20.68 15.11
CA GLY A 255 15.78 -19.65 14.44
C GLY A 255 15.93 -18.33 15.21
N ASP A 256 15.71 -18.36 16.53
CA ASP A 256 15.90 -17.23 17.46
C ASP A 256 15.12 -15.98 17.02
N TYR A 257 13.85 -16.15 16.67
CA TYR A 257 12.92 -15.05 16.45
C TYR A 257 12.26 -14.63 17.76
N HIS A 258 11.83 -13.38 17.82
CA HIS A 258 11.02 -12.82 18.87
C HIS A 258 10.08 -11.77 18.24
N ALA A 259 8.92 -11.55 18.86
CA ALA A 259 7.98 -10.53 18.42
C ALA A 259 8.04 -9.31 19.33
N LEU A 260 8.04 -8.12 18.72
CA LEU A 260 7.95 -6.84 19.43
C LEU A 260 6.76 -6.06 18.88
N SER A 261 6.09 -5.32 19.76
CA SER A 261 4.98 -4.44 19.43
C SER A 261 5.00 -3.22 20.33
N ASN A 262 3.96 -2.39 20.29
CA ASN A 262 3.88 -1.14 21.05
C ASN A 262 3.80 -1.34 22.57
N MET A 263 3.18 -2.43 23.01
CA MET A 263 2.91 -2.70 24.43
C MET A 263 3.71 -3.90 24.91
N ASP A 264 3.82 -4.07 26.23
CA ASP A 264 4.49 -5.24 26.82
C ASP A 264 3.75 -6.55 26.49
N ILE A 265 4.51 -7.65 26.45
CA ILE A 265 3.97 -9.00 26.26
C ILE A 265 3.03 -9.34 27.42
N ALA A 266 1.81 -9.76 27.10
CA ALA A 266 0.82 -10.25 28.05
C ALA A 266 0.90 -11.78 28.20
N GLY A 267 1.31 -12.50 27.16
CA GLY A 267 1.51 -13.95 27.20
C GLY A 267 2.00 -14.50 25.86
N GLU A 268 2.38 -15.76 25.87
CA GLU A 268 2.83 -16.50 24.68
C GLU A 268 2.20 -17.89 24.65
N SER A 269 1.99 -18.44 23.45
CA SER A 269 1.47 -19.79 23.22
C SER A 269 2.32 -20.50 22.17
N TYR A 270 2.94 -21.62 22.55
CA TYR A 270 3.72 -22.46 21.64
C TYR A 270 2.81 -23.41 20.85
N GLN A 271 2.83 -23.28 19.52
CA GLN A 271 1.99 -24.04 18.57
C GLN A 271 2.85 -24.99 17.72
N GLY A 272 3.98 -25.49 18.25
CA GLY A 272 4.92 -26.31 17.49
C GLY A 272 5.84 -25.46 16.63
N LYS A 273 5.58 -25.41 15.31
CA LYS A 273 6.42 -24.66 14.35
C LYS A 273 6.41 -23.15 14.63
N TYR A 274 5.35 -22.65 15.26
CA TYR A 274 5.14 -21.23 15.50
C TYR A 274 4.87 -20.95 16.98
N THR A 275 5.19 -19.73 17.40
CA THR A 275 4.82 -19.18 18.71
C THR A 275 3.96 -17.94 18.48
N GLU A 276 2.80 -17.91 19.13
CA GLU A 276 1.91 -16.75 19.18
C GLU A 276 2.25 -15.90 20.40
N VAL A 277 2.35 -14.58 20.22
CA VAL A 277 2.58 -13.62 21.29
C VAL A 277 1.42 -12.66 21.36
N TYR A 278 0.83 -12.54 22.54
CA TYR A 278 -0.24 -11.60 22.84
C TYR A 278 0.35 -10.40 23.56
N PHE A 279 0.08 -9.20 23.08
CA PHE A 279 0.53 -7.96 23.70
C PHE A 279 -0.61 -7.33 24.51
N ASN A 280 -0.26 -6.57 25.55
CA ASN A 280 -1.24 -5.79 26.29
C ASN A 280 -1.94 -4.77 25.38
N LYS A 281 -3.17 -4.41 25.74
CA LYS A 281 -3.98 -3.41 25.02
C LYS A 281 -3.28 -2.05 24.97
N SER A 282 -3.23 -1.43 23.80
CA SER A 282 -2.71 -0.06 23.64
C SER A 282 -3.65 1.01 24.16
N VAL A 283 -3.12 2.21 24.39
CA VAL A 283 -3.91 3.44 24.52
C VAL A 283 -4.40 3.95 23.15
N PRO A 284 -5.42 4.83 23.10
CA PRO A 284 -5.90 5.48 21.87
C PRO A 284 -4.94 6.51 21.23
#